data_AF-A0A1D1XIT4-F1
#
_entry.id   AF-A0A1D1XIT4-F1
#
_cell.length_a   1.000
_cell.length_b   1.000
_cell.length_c   1.000
_cell.angle_alpha   90.00
_cell.angle_beta   90.00
_cell.angle_gamma   90.00
#
_symmetry.space_group_name_H-M   'P 1'
#
loop_
_entity.id
_entity.type
_entity.pdbx_description
1 polymer ?
#
loop_
_entity_poly.entity_id
_entity_poly.type
_entity_poly.pdbx_seq_one_letter_code
_entity_poly.pdbx_strand_id
1 'polypeptide(L)'
;DNSFCTYTIAKEMFTEGRKLAGKGSCPLMYEWYGERYWGAAHGLAGITHALMDMDLKQEEQELVKGTLRYMIQNRFQSGNYPSAEGTEPDCLMHWCHGAPGIVLTLTKASQVYGEAQFLHAATDAADVVWNRGLLKCVGICHGVSGNAYVYLSLYRLTGKVVYLYRAKAFACFLLDKGSKLISDGEMHGGDRPYSLFEGLGGVASLFLDMVRPSESRFPAYEL
;
A
#
# COMPACT_ATOMS: atom_id res chain seq x y z
N ASP A 1 -21.99 -6.26 20.88
CA ASP A 1 -22.28 -6.20 19.44
C ASP A 1 -21.20 -5.33 18.77
N ASN A 2 -20.13 -5.93 18.26
CA ASN A 2 -18.97 -5.19 17.74
C ASN A 2 -19.30 -4.38 16.47
N SER A 3 -20.35 -4.77 15.75
CA SER A 3 -20.84 -4.12 14.53
C SER A 3 -21.25 -2.65 14.75
N PHE A 4 -21.85 -2.35 15.91
CA PHE A 4 -22.29 -1.00 16.23
C PHE A 4 -21.13 -0.01 16.44
N CYS A 5 -20.03 -0.49 17.04
CA CYS A 5 -18.87 0.35 17.35
C CYS A 5 -18.08 0.71 16.08
N THR A 6 -17.84 -0.27 15.21
CA THR A 6 -17.13 -0.06 13.93
C THR A 6 -17.91 0.85 12.99
N TYR A 7 -19.23 0.71 12.92
CA TYR A 7 -20.09 1.60 12.13
C TYR A 7 -20.02 3.06 12.62
N THR A 8 -20.05 3.27 13.94
CA THR A 8 -19.99 4.62 14.52
C THR A 8 -18.67 5.31 14.17
N ILE A 9 -17.54 4.59 14.25
CA ILE A 9 -16.23 5.12 13.88
C ILE A 9 -16.16 5.42 12.38
N ALA A 10 -16.61 4.51 11.52
CA ALA A 10 -16.62 4.72 10.07
C ALA A 10 -17.45 5.96 9.67
N LYS A 11 -18.63 6.14 10.29
CA LYS A 11 -19.47 7.31 10.05
C LYS A 11 -18.77 8.63 10.42
N GLU A 12 -18.03 8.64 11.54
CA GLU A 12 -17.25 9.81 11.94
C GLU A 12 -16.11 10.08 10.95
N MET A 13 -15.43 9.03 10.48
CA MET A 13 -14.39 9.14 9.45
C MET A 13 -14.92 9.74 8.15
N PHE A 14 -16.13 9.38 7.70
CA PHE A 14 -16.75 10.04 6.54
C PHE A 14 -17.11 11.50 6.82
N THR A 15 -17.64 11.78 8.01
CA THR A 15 -18.08 13.13 8.40
C THR A 15 -16.91 14.10 8.38
N GLU A 16 -15.83 13.79 9.10
CA GLU A 16 -14.63 14.63 9.14
C GLU A 16 -13.88 14.63 7.80
N GLY A 17 -13.85 13.49 7.09
CA GLY A 17 -13.22 13.39 5.76
C GLY A 17 -13.85 14.30 4.72
N ARG A 18 -15.19 14.38 4.70
CA ARG A 18 -15.94 15.29 3.81
C ARG A 18 -15.77 16.75 4.21
N LYS A 19 -15.77 17.02 5.51
CA LYS A 19 -15.62 18.38 6.05
C LYS A 19 -14.27 18.98 5.68
N LEU A 20 -13.18 18.21 5.80
CA LEU A 20 -11.86 18.66 5.42
C LEU A 20 -11.68 18.75 3.88
N ALA A 21 -12.29 17.83 3.12
CA ALA A 21 -12.33 17.91 1.67
C ALA A 21 -13.03 19.18 1.15
N GLY A 22 -14.11 19.61 1.83
CA GLY A 22 -14.89 20.78 1.47
C GLY A 22 -15.47 20.69 0.05
N LYS A 23 -15.23 21.72 -0.76
CA LYS A 23 -15.61 21.75 -2.20
C LYS A 23 -14.43 21.36 -3.12
N GLY A 24 -13.41 20.70 -2.57
CA GLY A 24 -12.24 20.25 -3.31
C GLY A 24 -12.56 19.16 -4.34
N SER A 25 -11.57 18.82 -5.17
CA SER A 25 -11.68 17.77 -6.19
C SER A 25 -11.65 16.35 -5.60
N CYS A 26 -11.03 16.16 -4.43
CA CYS A 26 -11.04 14.88 -3.72
C CYS A 26 -12.26 14.80 -2.77
N PRO A 27 -13.12 13.78 -2.85
CA PRO A 27 -14.33 13.68 -2.02
C PRO A 27 -14.09 13.49 -0.52
N LEU A 28 -12.99 12.84 -0.15
CA LEU A 28 -12.55 12.64 1.23
C LEU A 28 -11.10 13.08 1.36
N MET A 29 -10.82 13.88 2.37
CA MET A 29 -9.47 14.35 2.68
C MET A 29 -9.21 14.22 4.18
N TYR A 30 -7.97 13.91 4.53
CA TYR A 30 -7.54 13.69 5.92
C TYR A 30 -6.19 14.34 6.15
N GLU A 31 -5.86 14.60 7.41
CA GLU A 31 -4.62 15.26 7.81
C GLU A 31 -4.02 14.55 9.02
N TRP A 32 -2.71 14.44 9.05
CA TRP A 32 -1.94 13.93 10.18
C TRP A 32 -0.67 14.79 10.32
N TYR A 33 -0.41 15.32 11.51
CA TYR A 33 0.66 16.30 11.78
C TYR A 33 0.69 17.52 10.83
N GLY A 34 -0.49 18.05 10.44
CA GLY A 34 -0.56 19.20 9.55
C GLY A 34 -0.49 18.86 8.06
N GLU A 35 -0.24 17.60 7.72
CA GLU A 35 0.03 17.15 6.36
C GLU A 35 -1.05 16.22 5.82
N ARG A 36 -1.39 16.39 4.55
CA ARG A 36 -2.46 15.63 3.86
C ARG A 36 -1.86 14.45 3.11
N TYR A 37 -1.49 13.41 3.85
CA TYR A 37 -0.80 12.24 3.29
C TYR A 37 -1.68 11.39 2.37
N TRP A 38 -1.04 10.76 1.39
CA TRP A 38 -1.67 9.84 0.45
C TRP A 38 -1.39 8.37 0.75
N GLY A 39 -0.22 8.06 1.31
CA GLY A 39 0.27 6.69 1.47
C GLY A 39 -0.49 5.82 2.47
N ALA A 40 -0.11 4.55 2.57
CA ALA A 40 -0.88 3.55 3.32
C ALA A 40 -0.75 3.70 4.85
N ALA A 41 0.35 4.24 5.35
CA ALA A 41 0.60 4.33 6.79
C ALA A 41 -0.22 5.44 7.47
N HIS A 42 -0.30 6.61 6.83
CA HIS A 42 -0.83 7.83 7.45
C HIS A 42 -1.82 8.61 6.57
N GLY A 43 -2.18 8.06 5.41
CA GLY A 43 -2.86 8.81 4.36
C GLY A 43 -4.12 8.17 3.79
N LEU A 44 -4.60 8.77 2.70
CA LEU A 44 -5.82 8.38 1.98
C LEU A 44 -5.87 6.89 1.66
N ALA A 45 -4.76 6.28 1.25
CA ALA A 45 -4.70 4.87 0.89
C ALA A 45 -5.01 3.95 2.08
N GLY A 46 -4.43 4.23 3.24
CA GLY A 46 -4.69 3.46 4.46
C GLY A 46 -6.14 3.59 4.93
N ILE A 47 -6.64 4.82 4.91
CA ILE A 47 -8.00 5.14 5.35
C ILE A 47 -9.03 4.48 4.43
N THR A 48 -8.91 4.67 3.12
CA THR A 48 -9.82 4.04 2.14
C THR A 48 -9.70 2.52 2.14
N HIS A 49 -8.50 1.96 2.35
CA HIS A 49 -8.32 0.52 2.54
C HIS A 49 -9.14 0.00 3.72
N ALA A 50 -9.07 0.64 4.88
CA ALA A 50 -9.82 0.23 6.08
C ALA A 50 -11.34 0.41 5.90
N LEU A 51 -11.78 1.52 5.30
CA LEU A 51 -13.20 1.78 5.04
C LEU A 51 -13.84 0.71 4.14
N MET A 52 -13.08 0.13 3.20
CA MET A 52 -13.56 -0.94 2.32
C MET A 52 -13.85 -2.28 3.05
N ASP A 53 -13.43 -2.45 4.30
CA ASP A 53 -13.83 -3.61 5.14
C ASP A 53 -15.16 -3.39 5.88
N MET A 54 -15.71 -2.18 5.81
CA MET A 54 -16.94 -1.82 6.51
C MET A 54 -18.16 -2.08 5.62
N ASP A 55 -19.32 -2.25 6.25
CA ASP A 55 -20.62 -2.31 5.54
C ASP A 55 -21.04 -0.89 5.12
N LEU A 56 -20.52 -0.45 3.97
CA LEU A 56 -20.72 0.89 3.44
C LEU A 56 -21.99 0.99 2.60
N LYS A 57 -22.74 2.08 2.79
CA LYS A 57 -23.85 2.44 1.89
C LYS A 57 -23.33 2.85 0.52
N GLN A 58 -24.18 2.79 -0.50
CA GLN A 58 -23.81 3.14 -1.87
C GLN A 58 -23.19 4.55 -1.99
N GLU A 59 -23.72 5.54 -1.27
CA GLU A 59 -23.16 6.90 -1.24
C GLU A 59 -21.74 6.94 -0.65
N GLU A 60 -21.50 6.19 0.42
CA GLU A 60 -20.19 6.09 1.09
C GLU A 60 -19.17 5.36 0.20
N GLN A 61 -19.61 4.32 -0.51
CA GLN A 61 -18.80 3.63 -1.51
C GLN A 61 -18.39 4.58 -2.64
N GLU A 62 -19.29 5.43 -3.15
CA GLU A 62 -18.94 6.42 -4.18
C GLU A 62 -17.94 7.47 -3.69
N LEU A 63 -17.99 7.86 -2.40
CA LEU A 63 -16.97 8.72 -1.81
C LEU A 63 -15.60 8.05 -1.81
N VAL A 64 -15.52 6.78 -1.35
CA VAL A 64 -14.28 6.00 -1.37
C VAL A 64 -13.74 5.84 -2.79
N LYS A 65 -14.60 5.43 -3.74
CA LYS A 65 -14.21 5.26 -5.15
C LYS A 65 -13.77 6.58 -5.77
N GLY A 66 -14.46 7.68 -5.48
CA GLY A 66 -14.08 9.01 -5.96
C GLY A 66 -12.72 9.46 -5.42
N THR A 67 -12.41 9.20 -4.15
CA THR A 67 -11.07 9.46 -3.58
C THR A 67 -9.98 8.62 -4.25
N LEU A 68 -10.23 7.33 -4.50
CA LEU A 68 -9.27 6.47 -5.22
C LEU A 68 -9.06 6.95 -6.66
N ARG A 69 -10.13 7.33 -7.37
CA ARG A 69 -10.04 7.91 -8.73
C ARG A 69 -9.25 9.22 -8.73
N TYR A 70 -9.46 10.07 -7.74
CA TYR A 70 -8.68 11.29 -7.55
C TYR A 70 -7.18 10.98 -7.45
N MET A 71 -6.80 10.00 -6.63
CA MET A 71 -5.39 9.59 -6.50
C MET A 71 -4.82 9.07 -7.82
N ILE A 72 -5.57 8.24 -8.55
CA ILE A 72 -5.16 7.70 -9.86
C ILE A 72 -4.91 8.82 -10.87
N GLN A 73 -5.79 9.82 -10.92
CA GLN A 73 -5.72 10.92 -11.88
C GLN A 73 -4.57 11.91 -11.58
N ASN A 74 -4.15 12.00 -10.32
CA ASN A 74 -3.18 12.98 -9.85
C ASN A 74 -1.84 12.33 -9.44
N ARG A 75 -1.55 11.13 -9.97
CA ARG A 75 -0.24 10.46 -9.82
C ARG A 75 0.85 11.19 -10.63
N PHE A 76 2.11 10.98 -10.28
CA PHE A 76 3.25 11.52 -11.04
C PHE A 76 3.30 10.96 -12.47
N GLN A 77 3.98 11.67 -13.36
CA GLN A 77 4.21 11.21 -14.74
C GLN A 77 4.94 9.85 -14.81
N SER A 78 5.75 9.52 -13.80
CA SER A 78 6.40 8.21 -13.69
C SER A 78 5.44 7.05 -13.39
N GLY A 79 4.20 7.35 -12.97
CA GLY A 79 3.23 6.39 -12.44
C GLY A 79 3.31 6.18 -10.92
N ASN A 80 4.30 6.78 -10.23
CA ASN A 80 4.33 6.82 -8.76
C ASN A 80 3.30 7.80 -8.18
N TYR A 81 3.08 7.74 -6.87
CA TYR A 81 2.14 8.58 -6.14
C TYR A 81 2.88 9.54 -5.19
N PRO A 82 2.36 10.77 -5.01
CA PRO A 82 2.83 11.70 -3.99
C PRO A 82 2.79 11.09 -2.58
N SER A 83 3.66 11.59 -1.71
CA SER A 83 3.60 11.32 -0.27
C SER A 83 2.42 12.05 0.38
N ALA A 84 2.20 13.31 0.01
CA ALA A 84 1.14 14.21 0.48
C ALA A 84 0.71 15.24 -0.59
N GLU A 85 -0.37 15.99 -0.31
CA GLU A 85 -0.77 17.17 -1.09
C GLU A 85 0.36 18.22 -1.15
N GLY A 86 0.41 19.03 -2.22
CA GLY A 86 1.37 20.15 -2.31
C GLY A 86 2.70 19.84 -2.98
N THR A 87 2.90 18.59 -3.42
CA THR A 87 4.01 18.08 -4.25
C THR A 87 5.35 17.94 -3.51
N GLU A 88 5.78 16.70 -3.35
CA GLU A 88 7.12 16.29 -2.94
C GLU A 88 7.88 15.67 -4.12
N PRO A 89 9.23 15.51 -4.04
CA PRO A 89 9.97 14.82 -5.08
C PRO A 89 9.43 13.39 -5.30
N ASP A 90 9.32 12.99 -6.57
CA ASP A 90 8.97 11.63 -6.98
C ASP A 90 10.12 10.66 -6.68
N CYS A 91 10.29 10.31 -5.40
CA CYS A 91 11.39 9.45 -4.94
C CYS A 91 10.95 8.29 -4.05
N LEU A 92 9.89 8.45 -3.26
CA LEU A 92 9.47 7.45 -2.28
C LEU A 92 8.75 6.28 -2.96
N MET A 93 9.27 5.08 -2.72
CA MET A 93 8.82 3.80 -3.28
C MET A 93 8.49 2.83 -2.15
N HIS A 94 7.71 3.27 -1.17
CA HIS A 94 7.49 2.58 0.10
C HIS A 94 6.02 2.19 0.29
N TRP A 95 5.75 1.26 1.21
CA TRP A 95 4.37 1.01 1.64
C TRP A 95 3.80 2.24 2.36
N CYS A 96 4.58 2.86 3.25
CA CYS A 96 4.15 4.06 3.97
C CYS A 96 3.87 5.26 3.04
N HIS A 97 4.68 5.45 2.00
CA HIS A 97 4.56 6.56 1.03
C HIS A 97 4.99 6.11 -0.39
N GLY A 98 4.09 6.28 -1.36
CA GLY A 98 4.32 5.97 -2.77
C GLY A 98 3.56 4.75 -3.27
N ALA A 99 3.91 4.32 -4.49
CA ALA A 99 3.20 3.28 -5.23
C ALA A 99 2.92 1.97 -4.46
N PRO A 100 3.86 1.39 -3.68
CA PRO A 100 3.60 0.09 -3.04
C PRO A 100 2.35 0.04 -2.16
N GLY A 101 2.17 1.04 -1.28
CA GLY A 101 0.96 1.11 -0.43
C GLY A 101 -0.31 1.29 -1.25
N ILE A 102 -0.23 2.12 -2.30
CA ILE A 102 -1.35 2.41 -3.20
C ILE A 102 -1.77 1.18 -4.00
N VAL A 103 -0.81 0.37 -4.47
CA VAL A 103 -1.13 -0.87 -5.21
C VAL A 103 -1.94 -1.81 -4.34
N LEU A 104 -1.57 -1.99 -3.06
CA LEU A 104 -2.33 -2.85 -2.14
C LEU A 104 -3.76 -2.35 -1.98
N THR A 105 -3.94 -1.03 -1.80
CA THR A 105 -5.27 -0.41 -1.72
C THR A 105 -6.09 -0.58 -3.00
N LEU A 106 -5.49 -0.34 -4.17
CA LEU A 106 -6.18 -0.46 -5.45
C LEU A 106 -6.50 -1.92 -5.81
N THR A 107 -5.66 -2.86 -5.40
CA THR A 107 -5.91 -4.30 -5.53
C THR A 107 -7.15 -4.68 -4.73
N LYS A 108 -7.26 -4.21 -3.48
CA LYS A 108 -8.47 -4.38 -2.67
C LYS A 108 -9.69 -3.71 -3.30
N ALA A 109 -9.57 -2.47 -3.79
CA ALA A 109 -10.66 -1.78 -4.47
C ALA A 109 -11.16 -2.55 -5.70
N SER A 110 -10.26 -3.17 -6.46
CA SER A 110 -10.65 -4.05 -7.56
C SER A 110 -11.41 -5.30 -7.08
N GLN A 111 -11.02 -5.87 -5.94
CA GLN A 111 -11.70 -7.03 -5.37
C GLN A 111 -13.11 -6.68 -4.87
N VAL A 112 -13.26 -5.54 -4.19
CA VAL A 112 -14.51 -5.10 -3.57
C VAL A 112 -15.50 -4.55 -4.60
N TYR A 113 -15.03 -3.74 -5.55
CA TYR A 113 -15.91 -3.02 -6.48
C TYR A 113 -15.97 -3.63 -7.88
N GLY A 114 -15.01 -4.46 -8.28
CA GLY A 114 -14.98 -5.09 -9.61
C GLY A 114 -14.76 -4.12 -10.79
N GLU A 115 -14.43 -2.85 -10.55
CA GLU A 115 -14.20 -1.85 -11.60
C GLU A 115 -12.80 -2.01 -12.23
N ALA A 116 -12.74 -2.24 -13.54
CA ALA A 116 -11.50 -2.52 -14.27
C ALA A 116 -10.42 -1.43 -14.13
N GLN A 117 -10.83 -0.17 -13.90
CA GLN A 117 -9.92 0.95 -13.71
C GLN A 117 -8.99 0.76 -12.50
N PHE A 118 -9.47 0.11 -11.42
CA PHE A 118 -8.69 -0.08 -10.20
C PHE A 118 -7.61 -1.13 -10.42
N LEU A 119 -7.97 -2.25 -11.08
CA LEU A 119 -6.99 -3.25 -11.47
C LEU A 119 -5.95 -2.65 -12.41
N HIS A 120 -6.37 -1.91 -13.45
CA HIS A 120 -5.44 -1.30 -14.39
C HIS A 120 -4.46 -0.35 -13.70
N ALA A 121 -4.96 0.54 -12.84
CA ALA A 121 -4.10 1.45 -12.08
C ALA A 121 -3.17 0.71 -11.11
N ALA A 122 -3.63 -0.36 -10.45
CA ALA A 122 -2.80 -1.22 -9.61
C ALA A 122 -1.68 -1.89 -10.43
N THR A 123 -2.00 -2.38 -11.63
CA THR A 123 -1.00 -3.02 -12.51
C THR A 123 0.04 -2.02 -13.01
N ASP A 124 -0.37 -0.81 -13.41
CA ASP A 124 0.54 0.25 -13.84
C ASP A 124 1.51 0.63 -12.71
N ALA A 125 0.97 0.85 -11.51
CA ALA A 125 1.76 1.23 -10.34
C ALA A 125 2.71 0.09 -9.91
N ALA A 126 2.31 -1.17 -10.05
CA ALA A 126 3.18 -2.32 -9.80
C ALA A 126 4.34 -2.44 -10.80
N ASP A 127 4.18 -1.97 -12.04
CA ASP A 127 5.31 -1.87 -12.98
C ASP A 127 6.32 -0.80 -12.53
N VAL A 128 5.87 0.28 -11.90
CA VAL A 128 6.77 1.26 -11.26
C VAL A 128 7.54 0.62 -10.11
N VAL A 129 6.86 -0.15 -9.25
CA VAL A 129 7.51 -0.91 -8.17
C VAL A 129 8.51 -1.93 -8.73
N TRP A 130 8.26 -2.51 -9.91
CA TRP A 130 9.19 -3.46 -10.53
C TRP A 130 10.50 -2.79 -10.92
N ASN A 131 10.41 -1.59 -11.46
CA ASN A 131 11.57 -0.85 -11.94
C ASN A 131 12.33 -0.10 -10.83
N ARG A 132 11.65 0.27 -9.73
CA ARG A 132 12.21 1.18 -8.70
C ARG A 132 12.09 0.68 -7.25
N GLY A 133 11.43 -0.45 -7.03
CA GLY A 133 11.07 -0.95 -5.69
C GLY A 133 12.12 -1.82 -5.00
N LEU A 134 13.29 -2.05 -5.63
CA LEU A 134 14.40 -2.76 -4.99
C LEU A 134 15.22 -1.78 -4.14
N LEU A 135 14.71 -1.51 -2.94
CA LEU A 135 15.24 -0.48 -2.05
C LEU A 135 16.53 -0.90 -1.35
N LYS A 136 17.29 0.08 -0.85
CA LYS A 136 18.44 -0.13 0.02
C LYS A 136 18.04 -0.32 1.50
N CYS A 137 16.90 -0.96 1.75
CA CYS A 137 16.38 -1.27 3.09
C CYS A 137 15.68 -2.64 3.06
N VAL A 138 15.78 -3.43 4.13
CA VAL A 138 15.19 -4.78 4.16
C VAL A 138 13.71 -4.83 4.55
N GLY A 139 13.24 -3.90 5.39
CA GLY A 139 11.98 -4.01 6.12
C GLY A 139 10.67 -4.04 5.32
N ILE A 140 9.56 -4.05 6.05
CA ILE A 140 8.19 -4.08 5.52
C ILE A 140 7.65 -2.67 5.23
N CYS A 141 7.96 -1.69 6.09
CA CYS A 141 7.41 -0.34 5.97
C CYS A 141 7.91 0.40 4.71
N HIS A 142 9.22 0.29 4.46
CA HIS A 142 9.94 1.00 3.40
C HIS A 142 11.17 0.18 2.95
N GLY A 143 10.98 -1.11 2.71
CA GLY A 143 12.05 -2.01 2.28
C GLY A 143 11.60 -2.99 1.22
N VAL A 144 12.57 -3.79 0.75
CA VAL A 144 12.34 -4.82 -0.27
C VAL A 144 11.27 -5.82 0.17
N SER A 145 11.21 -6.16 1.46
CA SER A 145 10.23 -7.13 1.95
C SER A 145 8.79 -6.63 1.76
N GLY A 146 8.53 -5.37 2.12
CA GLY A 146 7.22 -4.75 1.93
C GLY A 146 6.82 -4.63 0.47
N ASN A 147 7.78 -4.25 -0.38
CA ASN A 147 7.52 -4.10 -1.81
C ASN A 147 7.24 -5.43 -2.52
N ALA A 148 7.72 -6.56 -1.99
CA ALA A 148 7.38 -7.88 -2.53
C ALA A 148 5.87 -8.21 -2.39
N TYR A 149 5.22 -7.72 -1.32
CA TYR A 149 3.79 -7.96 -1.07
C TYR A 149 2.88 -7.33 -2.12
N VAL A 150 3.35 -6.30 -2.83
CA VAL A 150 2.66 -5.73 -4.00
C VAL A 150 2.31 -6.82 -5.01
N TYR A 151 3.27 -7.68 -5.33
CA TYR A 151 3.06 -8.75 -6.30
C TYR A 151 2.34 -9.95 -5.72
N LEU A 152 2.51 -10.23 -4.42
CA LEU A 152 1.71 -11.26 -3.75
C LEU A 152 0.22 -10.89 -3.78
N SER A 153 -0.11 -9.63 -3.49
CA SER A 153 -1.49 -9.12 -3.55
C SER A 153 -2.09 -9.23 -4.96
N LEU A 154 -1.35 -8.79 -5.99
CA LEU A 154 -1.77 -8.94 -7.38
C LEU A 154 -1.86 -10.39 -7.84
N TYR A 155 -0.97 -11.27 -7.37
CA TYR A 155 -1.04 -12.71 -7.67
C TYR A 155 -2.32 -13.31 -7.07
N ARG A 156 -2.64 -13.00 -5.82
CA ARG A 156 -3.87 -13.46 -5.17
C ARG A 156 -5.13 -13.00 -5.91
N LEU A 157 -5.15 -11.74 -6.34
CA LEU A 157 -6.31 -11.19 -7.07
C LEU A 157 -6.45 -11.79 -8.47
N THR A 158 -5.35 -11.97 -9.20
CA THR A 158 -5.40 -12.24 -10.65
C THR A 158 -5.07 -13.67 -11.05
N GLY A 159 -4.42 -14.44 -10.17
CA GLY A 159 -3.85 -15.76 -10.49
C GLY A 159 -2.70 -15.73 -11.50
N LYS A 160 -2.26 -14.55 -11.98
CA LYS A 160 -1.22 -14.44 -13.01
C LYS A 160 0.16 -14.74 -12.44
N VAL A 161 0.79 -15.80 -12.93
CA VAL A 161 2.11 -16.30 -12.46
C VAL A 161 3.24 -15.27 -12.58
N VAL A 162 3.12 -14.28 -13.48
CA VAL A 162 4.10 -13.18 -13.58
C VAL A 162 4.27 -12.43 -12.26
N TYR A 163 3.19 -12.23 -11.49
CA TYR A 163 3.29 -11.55 -10.20
C TYR A 163 3.94 -12.44 -9.15
N LEU A 164 3.65 -13.75 -9.14
CA LEU A 164 4.35 -14.69 -8.28
C LEU A 164 5.86 -14.72 -8.59
N TYR A 165 6.23 -14.66 -9.88
CA TYR A 165 7.63 -14.55 -10.28
C TYR A 165 8.28 -13.26 -9.75
N ARG A 166 7.61 -12.11 -9.83
CA ARG A 166 8.14 -10.84 -9.31
C ARG A 166 8.29 -10.85 -7.78
N ALA A 167 7.32 -11.39 -7.04
CA ALA A 167 7.43 -11.60 -5.59
C ALA A 167 8.64 -12.49 -5.25
N LYS A 168 8.79 -13.61 -5.97
CA LYS A 168 9.91 -14.53 -5.81
C LYS A 168 11.25 -13.83 -6.09
N ALA A 169 11.34 -13.00 -7.12
CA ALA A 169 12.58 -12.28 -7.44
C ALA A 169 13.03 -11.37 -6.27
N PHE A 170 12.10 -10.64 -5.64
CA PHE A 170 12.38 -9.80 -4.48
C PHE A 170 12.82 -10.64 -3.27
N ALA A 171 12.13 -11.75 -3.00
CA ALA A 171 12.51 -12.67 -1.91
C ALA A 171 13.89 -13.31 -2.15
N CYS A 172 14.17 -13.76 -3.38
CA CYS A 172 15.48 -14.32 -3.75
C CYS A 172 16.60 -13.28 -3.63
N PHE A 173 16.36 -12.02 -3.98
CA PHE A 173 17.33 -10.95 -3.77
C PHE A 173 17.67 -10.79 -2.29
N LEU A 174 16.67 -10.78 -1.40
CA LEU A 174 16.91 -10.70 0.04
C LEU A 174 17.68 -11.92 0.57
N LEU A 175 17.34 -13.12 0.10
CA LEU A 175 18.01 -14.36 0.50
C LEU A 175 19.48 -14.40 0.06
N ASP A 176 19.76 -13.99 -1.18
CA ASP A 176 21.10 -14.07 -1.77
C ASP A 176 22.00 -12.89 -1.39
N LYS A 177 21.45 -11.67 -1.31
CA LYS A 177 22.22 -10.44 -1.14
C LYS A 177 21.98 -9.73 0.19
N GLY A 178 20.82 -9.91 0.82
CA GLY A 178 20.39 -9.08 1.96
C GLY A 178 21.39 -9.03 3.10
N SER A 179 21.82 -10.18 3.61
CA SER A 179 22.76 -10.24 4.74
C SER A 179 24.11 -9.59 4.42
N LYS A 180 24.62 -9.76 3.19
CA LYS A 180 25.90 -9.19 2.78
C LYS A 180 25.80 -7.67 2.60
N LEU A 181 24.75 -7.20 1.93
CA LEU A 181 24.56 -5.75 1.75
C LEU A 181 24.36 -5.02 3.08
N ILE A 182 23.74 -5.67 4.07
CA ILE A 182 23.65 -5.13 5.43
C ILE A 182 25.04 -5.06 6.09
N SER A 183 25.83 -6.14 6.04
CA SER A 183 27.16 -6.15 6.65
C SER A 183 28.11 -5.13 6.01
N ASP A 184 27.96 -4.92 4.71
CA ASP A 184 28.79 -3.99 3.93
C ASP A 184 28.31 -2.53 4.06
N GLY A 185 27.19 -2.28 4.75
CA GLY A 185 26.60 -0.96 4.94
C GLY A 185 25.90 -0.38 3.70
N GLU A 186 25.71 -1.19 2.66
CA GLU A 186 25.04 -0.79 1.41
C GLU A 186 23.51 -0.87 1.48
N MET A 187 22.99 -1.62 2.46
CA MET A 187 21.56 -1.80 2.73
C MET A 187 21.27 -1.60 4.21
N HIS A 188 20.27 -0.79 4.52
CA HIS A 188 19.85 -0.54 5.89
C HIS A 188 19.07 -1.75 6.47
N GLY A 189 19.52 -2.24 7.63
CA GLY A 189 18.90 -3.34 8.36
C GLY A 189 17.66 -2.96 9.19
N GLY A 190 17.31 -1.67 9.23
CA GLY A 190 16.27 -1.10 10.09
C GLY A 190 16.83 -0.57 11.41
N ASP A 191 16.28 0.53 11.92
CA ASP A 191 16.71 1.14 13.19
C ASP A 191 16.50 0.18 14.37
N ARG A 192 15.44 -0.63 14.29
CA ARG A 192 15.26 -1.84 15.11
C ARG A 192 15.45 -3.09 14.24
N PRO A 193 16.68 -3.65 14.17
CA PRO A 193 17.05 -4.66 13.17
C PRO A 193 16.26 -5.98 13.22
N TYR A 194 15.59 -6.27 14.34
CA TYR A 194 14.80 -7.49 14.52
C TYR A 194 13.29 -7.23 14.60
N SER A 195 12.85 -5.99 14.38
CA SER A 195 11.43 -5.63 14.39
C SER A 195 10.70 -6.15 13.14
N LEU A 196 9.36 -6.21 13.22
CA LEU A 196 8.51 -6.61 12.10
C LEU A 196 8.51 -5.58 10.96
N PHE A 197 8.37 -4.29 11.27
CA PHE A 197 8.17 -3.26 10.24
C PHE A 197 9.47 -2.74 9.61
N GLU A 198 10.58 -2.75 10.33
CA GLU A 198 11.85 -2.16 9.83
C GLU A 198 12.91 -3.22 9.54
N GLY A 199 12.91 -4.32 10.31
CA GLY A 199 14.01 -5.25 10.37
C GLY A 199 13.74 -6.63 9.78
N LEU A 200 14.57 -7.58 10.21
CA LEU A 200 14.57 -8.98 9.78
C LEU A 200 13.30 -9.75 10.16
N GLY A 201 12.52 -9.27 11.13
CA GLY A 201 11.21 -9.84 11.43
C GLY A 201 10.27 -9.74 10.21
N GLY A 202 10.34 -8.64 9.47
CA GLY A 202 9.61 -8.45 8.23
C GLY A 202 10.10 -9.34 7.08
N VAL A 203 11.41 -9.54 6.98
CA VAL A 203 12.01 -10.47 6.00
C VAL A 203 11.53 -11.91 6.26
N ALA A 204 11.54 -12.33 7.53
CA ALA A 204 11.04 -13.64 7.93
C ALA A 204 9.54 -13.79 7.62
N SER A 205 8.73 -12.77 7.87
CA SER A 205 7.31 -12.75 7.52
C SER A 205 7.10 -13.00 6.02
N LEU A 206 7.83 -12.26 5.16
CA LEU A 206 7.76 -12.46 3.72
C LEU A 206 8.14 -13.90 3.33
N PHE A 207 9.23 -14.44 3.88
CA PHE A 207 9.68 -15.79 3.52
C PHE A 207 8.68 -16.87 3.93
N LEU A 208 8.02 -16.73 5.09
CA LEU A 208 6.95 -17.64 5.49
C LEU A 208 5.74 -17.54 4.55
N ASP A 209 5.34 -16.34 4.18
CA ASP A 209 4.23 -16.11 3.26
C ASP A 209 4.52 -16.59 1.83
N MET A 210 5.78 -16.59 1.40
CA MET A 210 6.21 -17.16 0.12
C MET A 210 6.02 -18.68 0.03
N VAL A 211 5.85 -19.40 1.16
CA VAL A 211 5.54 -20.84 1.18
C VAL A 211 4.12 -21.09 0.67
N ARG A 212 3.17 -20.20 0.98
CA ARG A 212 1.78 -20.25 0.53
C ARG A 212 1.35 -18.91 -0.04
N PRO A 213 1.83 -18.54 -1.24
CA PRO A 213 1.66 -17.19 -1.77
C PRO A 213 0.20 -16.79 -1.99
N SER A 214 -0.71 -17.75 -2.20
CA SER A 214 -2.16 -17.51 -2.30
C SER A 214 -2.82 -17.12 -0.97
N GLU A 215 -2.22 -17.49 0.16
CA GLU A 215 -2.70 -17.18 1.52
C GLU A 215 -2.01 -15.96 2.13
N SER A 216 -0.92 -15.47 1.52
CA SER A 216 -0.14 -14.35 2.03
C SER A 216 -0.96 -13.08 2.26
N ARG A 217 -0.56 -12.27 3.25
CA ARG A 217 -1.18 -10.97 3.57
C ARG A 217 -0.11 -10.01 4.07
N PHE A 218 -0.09 -8.79 3.55
CA PHE A 218 0.77 -7.75 4.10
C PHE A 218 0.44 -7.59 5.59
N PRO A 219 1.41 -7.80 6.50
CA PRO A 219 1.14 -7.91 7.91
C PRO A 219 0.58 -6.59 8.48
N ALA A 220 -0.52 -6.69 9.23
CA ALA A 220 -1.23 -5.58 9.83
C ALA A 220 -1.77 -4.52 8.82
N TYR A 221 -1.93 -4.90 7.55
CA TYR A 221 -2.61 -4.06 6.55
C TYR A 221 -3.70 -4.83 5.81
N GLU A 222 -3.37 -5.96 5.17
CA GLU A 222 -4.34 -6.78 4.44
C GLU A 222 -5.02 -7.80 5.37
N LEU A 223 -6.34 -7.98 5.23
CA LEU A 223 -7.16 -8.92 6.02
C LEU A 223 -7.50 -10.21 5.25
#